data_AF-A0A3D4XQ79-F1
#
_entry.id   AF-A0A3D4XQ79-F1
#
_cell.length_a   1.000
_cell.length_b   1.000
_cell.length_c   1.000
_cell.angle_alpha   90.00
_cell.angle_beta   90.00
_cell.angle_gamma   90.00
#
_symmetry.space_group_name_H-M   'P 1'
#
loop_
_entity.id
_entity.type
_entity.pdbx_description
1 polymer ?
#
loop_
_entity_poly.entity_id
_entity_poly.type
_entity_poly.pdbx_seq_one_letter_code
_entity_poly.pdbx_strand_id
1 'polypeptide(L)'
;MTTIKEKIPSEHHEQALFVQWFRRTYPGVLIHSIPNGGHRSKSAAVALKVEGTVAGIPDLFIPAWRLWIEMKRIKGGIVSPDQKKIIEYLKSVGYQVIVCKGFLHAKEQIEQFDVKK
;
A
#
# COMPACT_ATOMS: atom_id res chain seq x y z
N MET A 1 -12.08 3.92 36.65
CA MET A 1 -11.43 4.52 35.47
C MET A 1 -11.50 3.51 34.33
N THR A 2 -12.46 3.66 33.42
CA THR A 2 -12.60 2.77 32.26
C THR A 2 -11.48 3.11 31.29
N THR A 3 -10.53 2.21 31.12
CA THR A 3 -9.44 2.37 30.14
C THR A 3 -10.08 2.40 28.76
N ILE A 4 -10.19 3.58 28.16
CA ILE A 4 -10.59 3.70 26.76
C ILE A 4 -9.48 3.02 25.97
N LYS A 5 -9.77 1.82 25.46
CA LYS A 5 -8.86 1.14 24.52
C LYS A 5 -8.85 1.99 23.26
N GLU A 6 -7.75 2.70 23.02
CA GLU A 6 -7.55 3.43 21.77
C GLU A 6 -7.83 2.48 20.59
N LYS A 7 -8.83 2.81 19.79
CA LYS A 7 -9.19 2.03 18.60
C LYS A 7 -8.15 2.32 17.53
N ILE A 8 -7.14 1.45 17.44
CA ILE A 8 -6.13 1.51 16.38
C ILE A 8 -6.86 1.34 15.03
N PRO A 9 -6.75 2.30 14.10
CA PRO A 9 -7.42 2.19 12.82
C PRO A 9 -7.02 0.92 12.05
N SER A 10 -7.91 0.47 11.17
CA SER A 10 -7.60 -0.63 10.25
C SER A 10 -6.67 -0.13 9.14
N GLU A 11 -5.90 -1.03 8.55
CA GLU A 11 -5.05 -0.74 7.39
C GLU A 11 -5.88 -0.14 6.24
N HIS A 12 -7.07 -0.70 6.00
CA HIS A 12 -8.02 -0.18 5.02
C HIS A 12 -8.41 1.29 5.29
N HIS A 13 -8.68 1.65 6.55
CA HIS A 13 -9.03 3.02 6.91
C HIS A 13 -7.86 3.98 6.69
N GLU A 14 -6.66 3.59 7.12
CA GLU A 14 -5.42 4.37 6.94
C GLU A 14 -5.12 4.59 5.44
N GLN A 15 -5.26 3.55 4.62
CA GLN A 15 -5.11 3.64 3.17
C GLN A 15 -6.13 4.58 2.53
N ALA A 16 -7.40 4.50 2.94
CA ALA A 16 -8.44 5.36 2.41
C ALA A 16 -8.16 6.85 2.72
N LEU A 17 -7.74 7.16 3.95
CA LEU A 17 -7.32 8.50 4.34
C LEU A 17 -6.13 8.99 3.51
N PHE A 18 -5.11 8.14 3.33
CA PHE A 18 -3.94 8.46 2.53
C PHE A 18 -4.28 8.76 1.07
N VAL A 19 -5.08 7.91 0.42
CA VAL A 19 -5.50 8.12 -0.97
C VAL A 19 -6.33 9.39 -1.11
N GLN A 20 -7.21 9.69 -0.16
CA GLN A 20 -7.99 10.93 -0.16
C GLN A 20 -7.10 12.16 -0.05
N TRP A 21 -6.14 12.16 0.89
CA TRP A 21 -5.17 13.24 1.04
C TRP A 21 -4.32 13.40 -0.23
N PHE A 22 -3.74 12.32 -0.74
CA PHE A 22 -2.88 12.33 -1.91
C PHE A 22 -3.55 12.99 -3.12
N ARG A 23 -4.80 12.58 -3.43
CA ARG A 23 -5.56 13.11 -4.57
C ARG A 23 -5.88 14.59 -4.44
N ARG A 24 -6.01 15.10 -3.20
CA ARG A 24 -6.22 16.54 -2.94
C ARG A 24 -4.92 17.33 -3.07
N THR A 25 -3.81 16.75 -2.62
CA THR A 25 -2.49 17.42 -2.60
C THR A 25 -1.81 17.42 -3.96
N TYR A 26 -1.96 16.35 -4.75
CA TYR A 26 -1.29 16.18 -6.05
C TYR A 26 -2.32 16.01 -7.17
N PRO A 27 -3.10 17.07 -7.49
CA PRO A 27 -4.07 17.00 -8.58
C PRO A 27 -3.36 16.66 -9.90
N GLY A 28 -3.93 15.71 -10.66
CA GLY A 28 -3.37 15.24 -11.93
C GLY A 28 -2.36 14.10 -11.82
N VAL A 29 -1.93 13.72 -10.60
CA VAL A 29 -1.07 12.54 -10.40
C VAL A 29 -1.96 11.32 -10.06
N LEU A 30 -1.89 10.29 -10.90
CA LEU A 30 -2.67 9.07 -10.67
C LEU A 30 -2.11 8.28 -9.48
N ILE A 31 -3.00 7.98 -8.54
CA ILE A 31 -2.81 6.93 -7.52
C ILE A 31 -4.00 5.97 -7.56
N HIS A 32 -3.71 4.66 -7.60
CA HIS A 32 -4.74 3.64 -7.55
C HIS A 32 -4.31 2.44 -6.70
N SER A 33 -5.30 1.74 -6.16
CA SER A 33 -5.09 0.53 -5.37
C SER A 33 -5.00 -0.72 -6.23
N ILE A 34 -4.25 -1.70 -5.75
CA ILE A 34 -4.25 -3.07 -6.26
C ILE A 34 -5.07 -3.93 -5.29
N PRO A 35 -6.26 -4.40 -5.68
CA PRO A 35 -7.16 -5.15 -4.80
C PRO A 35 -6.75 -6.63 -4.66
N ASN A 36 -5.47 -6.88 -4.34
CA ASN A 36 -4.94 -8.24 -4.20
C ASN A 36 -5.20 -8.85 -2.82
N GLY A 37 -5.50 -8.02 -1.81
CA GLY A 37 -5.94 -8.43 -0.49
C GLY A 37 -7.45 -8.32 -0.34
N GLY A 38 -8.07 -9.28 0.35
CA GLY A 38 -9.51 -9.25 0.63
C GLY A 38 -10.12 -10.63 0.84
N HIS A 39 -11.24 -10.68 1.57
CA HIS A 39 -12.03 -11.89 1.69
C HIS A 39 -12.68 -12.23 0.35
N ARG A 40 -12.46 -13.46 -0.11
CA ARG A 40 -13.02 -14.01 -1.34
C ARG A 40 -13.23 -15.51 -1.18
N SER A 41 -14.12 -16.08 -1.99
CA SER A 41 -14.30 -17.52 -2.06
C SER A 41 -13.03 -18.18 -2.62
N LYS A 42 -12.85 -19.48 -2.34
CA LYS A 42 -11.73 -20.25 -2.90
C LYS A 42 -11.74 -20.26 -4.42
N SER A 43 -12.92 -20.39 -5.05
CA SER A 43 -13.07 -20.36 -6.50
C SER A 43 -12.65 -19.01 -7.09
N ALA A 44 -13.07 -17.90 -6.48
CA ALA A 44 -12.67 -16.56 -6.91
C ALA A 44 -11.15 -16.35 -6.75
N ALA A 45 -10.56 -16.84 -5.66
CA ALA A 45 -9.10 -16.76 -5.47
C ALA A 45 -8.32 -17.53 -6.54
N VAL A 46 -8.79 -18.73 -6.93
CA VAL A 46 -8.18 -19.53 -8.00
C VAL A 46 -8.34 -18.83 -9.35
N ALA A 47 -9.54 -18.35 -9.68
CA ALA A 47 -9.79 -17.63 -10.93
C ALA A 47 -8.88 -16.40 -11.06
N LEU A 48 -8.79 -15.57 -10.01
CA LEU A 48 -7.93 -14.39 -10.00
C LEU A 48 -6.44 -14.74 -10.12
N LYS A 49 -6.00 -15.87 -9.57
CA LYS A 49 -4.62 -16.35 -9.74
C LYS A 49 -4.34 -16.77 -11.18
N VAL A 50 -5.31 -17.39 -11.86
CA VAL A 50 -5.22 -17.73 -13.29
C VAL A 50 -5.21 -16.47 -14.14
N GLU A 51 -5.99 -15.45 -13.77
CA GLU A 51 -6.00 -14.13 -14.41
C GLU A 51 -4.73 -13.30 -14.15
N GLY A 52 -3.83 -13.77 -13.28
CA GLY A 52 -2.51 -13.17 -13.06
C GLY A 52 -2.37 -12.36 -11.76
N THR A 53 -3.27 -12.51 -10.79
CA THR A 53 -3.08 -11.95 -9.46
C THR A 53 -1.82 -12.53 -8.82
N VAL A 54 -0.89 -11.66 -8.44
CA VAL A 54 0.36 -12.02 -7.77
C VAL A 54 0.28 -11.67 -6.29
N ALA A 55 0.55 -12.66 -5.43
CA ALA A 55 0.61 -12.45 -3.98
C ALA A 55 1.78 -11.52 -3.62
N GLY A 56 1.53 -10.59 -2.72
CA GLY A 56 2.55 -9.67 -2.21
C GLY A 56 2.83 -8.43 -3.08
N ILE A 57 2.07 -8.20 -4.16
CA ILE A 57 2.08 -6.90 -4.85
C ILE A 57 1.66 -5.80 -3.87
N PRO A 58 2.39 -4.67 -3.80
CA PRO A 58 2.05 -3.56 -2.91
C PRO A 58 0.66 -2.96 -3.16
N ASP A 59 0.09 -2.39 -2.12
CA ASP A 59 -1.32 -1.97 -2.11
C ASP A 59 -1.65 -0.82 -3.06
N LEU A 60 -0.73 0.12 -3.27
CA LEU A 60 -0.95 1.29 -4.13
C LEU A 60 0.17 1.48 -5.14
N PHE A 61 -0.20 2.04 -6.29
CA PHE A 61 0.73 2.38 -7.37
C PHE A 61 0.52 3.82 -7.86
N ILE A 62 1.63 4.52 -8.04
CA ILE A 62 1.71 5.87 -8.62
C ILE A 62 2.59 5.79 -9.87
N PRO A 63 1.99 5.62 -11.07
CA PRO A 63 2.74 5.35 -12.29
C PRO A 63 3.71 6.47 -12.67
N ALA A 64 3.26 7.73 -12.57
CA ALA A 64 4.06 8.89 -12.94
C ALA A 64 5.37 9.01 -12.14
N TRP A 65 5.43 8.38 -10.97
CA TRP A 65 6.59 8.45 -10.06
C TRP A 65 7.34 7.12 -9.97
N ARG A 66 6.94 6.12 -10.76
CA ARG A 66 7.44 4.73 -10.66
C ARG A 66 7.47 4.25 -9.21
N LEU A 67 6.43 4.61 -8.44
CA LEU A 67 6.39 4.41 -6.99
C LEU A 67 5.28 3.44 -6.61
N TRP A 68 5.65 2.44 -5.84
CA TRP A 68 4.74 1.53 -5.14
C TRP A 68 4.71 1.85 -3.65
N ILE A 69 3.54 1.66 -3.03
CA ILE A 69 3.34 1.91 -1.61
C ILE A 69 2.68 0.67 -1.01
N GLU A 70 3.35 0.09 -0.03
CA GLU A 70 2.83 -0.99 0.81
C GLU A 70 2.35 -0.39 2.13
N MET A 71 1.05 -0.47 2.40
CA MET A 71 0.44 0.02 3.63
C MET A 71 0.51 -1.05 4.71
N LYS A 72 0.79 -0.61 5.93
CA LYS A 72 0.78 -1.46 7.13
C LYS A 72 0.02 -0.79 8.24
N ARG A 73 -0.66 -1.60 9.05
CA ARG A 73 -1.17 -1.14 10.36
C ARG A 73 -0.05 -0.52 11.20
N ILE A 74 -0.38 0.56 11.92
CA ILE A 74 0.55 1.25 12.83
C ILE A 74 1.20 0.29 13.82
N LYS A 75 0.41 -0.65 14.38
CA LYS A 75 0.89 -1.71 15.28
C LYS A 75 0.56 -3.09 14.71
N GLY A 76 1.53 -4.00 14.77
CA GLY A 76 1.39 -5.40 14.34
C GLY A 76 1.47 -5.64 12.83
N GLY A 77 1.50 -4.59 12.00
CA GLY A 77 1.70 -4.71 10.56
C GLY A 77 3.16 -5.05 10.24
N ILE A 78 3.39 -6.22 9.64
CA ILE A 78 4.71 -6.67 9.15
C ILE A 78 4.64 -6.99 7.66
N VAL A 79 5.77 -6.82 6.98
CA VAL A 79 5.91 -7.22 5.57
C VAL A 79 6.04 -8.74 5.50
N SER A 80 5.15 -9.38 4.74
CA SER A 80 5.15 -10.84 4.54
C SER A 80 6.32 -11.29 3.67
N PRO A 81 6.70 -12.59 3.69
CA PRO A 81 7.74 -13.11 2.80
C PRO A 81 7.49 -12.84 1.30
N ASP A 82 6.25 -13.02 0.84
CA ASP A 82 5.87 -12.75 -0.56
C ASP A 82 6.03 -11.27 -0.90
N GLN A 83 5.62 -10.38 0.02
CA GLN A 83 5.79 -8.95 -0.16
C GLN A 83 7.27 -8.56 -0.24
N LYS A 84 8.14 -9.13 0.61
CA LYS A 84 9.59 -8.88 0.53
C LYS A 84 10.14 -9.24 -0.84
N LYS A 85 9.80 -10.43 -1.35
CA LYS A 85 10.25 -10.90 -2.67
C LYS A 85 9.79 -9.97 -3.79
N ILE A 86 8.53 -9.54 -3.78
CA ILE A 86 8.00 -8.63 -4.80
C ILE A 86 8.62 -7.24 -4.68
N ILE A 87 8.82 -6.72 -3.47
CA ILE A 87 9.50 -5.44 -3.24
C ILE A 87 10.92 -5.47 -3.80
N GLU A 88 11.67 -6.55 -3.56
CA GLU A 88 13.02 -6.73 -4.10
C GLU A 88 13.01 -6.77 -5.64
N TYR A 89 12.06 -7.49 -6.24
CA TYR A 89 11.88 -7.51 -7.69
C TYR A 89 11.54 -6.13 -8.26
N LEU A 90 10.56 -5.42 -7.69
CA LEU A 90 10.17 -4.10 -8.17
C LEU A 90 11.35 -3.11 -8.12
N LYS A 91 12.14 -3.17 -7.06
CA LYS A 91 13.37 -2.38 -6.94
C LYS A 91 14.41 -2.76 -8.00
N SER A 92 14.58 -4.05 -8.30
CA SER A 92 15.54 -4.50 -9.32
C SER A 92 15.18 -4.06 -10.73
N VAL A 93 13.89 -3.85 -11.03
CA VAL A 93 13.40 -3.33 -12.32
C VAL A 93 13.18 -1.82 -12.34
N GLY A 94 13.81 -1.09 -11.39
CA GLY A 94 13.87 0.37 -11.40
C GLY A 94 12.60 1.07 -10.93
N TYR A 95 11.78 0.41 -10.11
CA TYR A 95 10.72 1.07 -9.35
C TYR A 95 11.19 1.41 -7.94
N GLN A 96 10.60 2.45 -7.36
CA GLN A 96 10.72 2.73 -5.94
C GLN A 96 9.58 2.04 -5.18
N VAL A 97 9.86 1.59 -3.96
CA VAL A 97 8.84 1.01 -3.08
C VAL A 97 9.04 1.53 -1.66
N ILE A 98 7.99 2.14 -1.12
CA ILE A 98 7.94 2.58 0.28
C ILE A 98 6.97 1.71 1.08
N VAL A 99 7.36 1.40 2.32
CA VAL A 99 6.52 0.65 3.26
C VAL A 99 6.09 1.61 4.37
N CYS A 100 4.79 1.82 4.50
CA CYS A 100 4.23 2.89 5.32
C CYS A 100 3.36 2.32 6.44
N LYS A 101 3.57 2.82 7.67
CA LYS A 101 2.84 2.36 8.87
C LYS A 101 1.77 3.38 9.21
N GLY A 102 0.57 3.19 8.67
CA GLY A 102 -0.54 4.13 8.76
C GLY A 102 -0.40 5.36 7.86
N PHE A 103 -1.42 6.21 7.87
CA PHE A 103 -1.54 7.39 7.02
C PHE A 103 -0.42 8.40 7.25
N LEU A 104 -0.14 8.76 8.51
CA LEU A 104 0.83 9.83 8.81
C LEU A 104 2.23 9.48 8.32
N HIS A 105 2.67 8.23 8.49
CA HIS A 105 3.96 7.76 7.99
C HIS A 105 3.98 7.71 6.45
N ALA A 106 2.87 7.36 5.80
CA ALA A 106 2.76 7.41 4.34
C ALA A 106 2.87 8.84 3.80
N LYS A 107 2.16 9.78 4.43
CA LYS A 107 2.21 11.21 4.12
C LYS A 107 3.64 11.75 4.24
N GLU A 108 4.30 11.50 5.38
CA GLU A 108 5.67 11.96 5.61
C GLU A 108 6.64 11.43 4.55
N GLN A 109 6.56 10.14 4.21
CA GLN A 109 7.41 9.56 3.18
C GLN A 109 7.14 10.15 1.79
N ILE A 110 5.88 10.47 1.45
CA ILE A 110 5.57 11.17 0.19
C ILE A 110 6.10 12.59 0.17
N GLU A 111 5.99 13.33 1.28
CA GLU A 111 6.52 14.70 1.37
C GLU A 111 8.06 14.74 1.23
N GLN A 112 8.74 13.65 1.61
CA GLN A 112 10.17 13.47 1.44
C GLN A 112 10.55 12.77 0.11
N PHE A 113 9.57 12.28 -0.64
CA PHE A 113 9.82 11.55 -1.88
C PHE A 113 10.20 12.52 -3.00
N ASP A 114 11.48 12.50 -3.39
CA ASP A 114 11.98 13.32 -4.48
C ASP A 114 11.52 12.74 -5.84
N VAL A 115 10.66 13.48 -6.53
CA VAL A 115 10.09 13.12 -7.83
C VAL A 115 11.11 13.35 -8.97
N LYS A 116 12.25 14.01 -8.73
CA LYS A 116 13.18 14.49 -9.78
C LYS A 116 14.25 13.49 -10.25
N LYS A 117 14.02 12.17 -10.18
CA LYS A 117 14.96 11.17 -10.71
C LYS A 117 14.54 10.60 -12.06
#